data_AF-A0A431HWT7-F1
#
_entry.id   AF-A0A431HWT7-F1
#
_cell.length_a   1.000
_cell.length_b   1.000
_cell.length_c   1.000
_cell.angle_alpha   90.00
_cell.angle_beta   90.00
_cell.angle_gamma   90.00
#
_symmetry.space_group_name_H-M   'P 1'
#
loop_
_entity.id
_entity.type
_entity.pdbx_description
1 polymer ?
#
loop_
_entity_poly.entity_id
_entity_poly.type
_entity_poly.pdbx_seq_one_letter_code
_entity_poly.pdbx_strand_id
1 'polypeptide(L)'
;MNRGIHDIVVPYGPVQVTDGSGALTVDVEEKTLLFATGTASVSGDNTLIAAPGSGQEVVIVAAEVQNESAVETLIILKFGATTKWRFLAKDKGAGGQAPIQQGFVWHVGENIPLTLTLNGNNQIGYNIIYYLKTI
;
A
#
# COMPACT_ATOMS: atom_id res chain seq x y z
N MET A 1 -2.97 -45.41 15.33
CA MET A 1 -2.93 -44.34 16.36
C MET A 1 -3.26 -43.04 15.67
N ASN A 2 -4.41 -42.47 16.02
CA ASN A 2 -4.96 -41.28 15.38
C ASN A 2 -4.33 -40.05 16.06
N ARG A 3 -3.43 -39.33 15.39
CA ARG A 3 -2.93 -38.03 15.88
C ARG A 3 -3.86 -36.96 15.35
N GLY A 4 -4.88 -36.63 16.14
CA GLY A 4 -5.75 -35.50 15.87
C GLY A 4 -4.91 -34.24 15.80
N ILE A 5 -4.97 -33.55 14.66
CA ILE A 5 -4.58 -32.15 14.59
C ILE A 5 -5.65 -31.42 15.39
N HIS A 6 -5.34 -31.10 16.64
CA HIS A 6 -6.12 -30.14 17.40
C HIS A 6 -5.92 -28.80 16.69
N ASP A 7 -7.02 -28.18 16.26
CA ASP A 7 -7.00 -26.81 15.78
C ASP A 7 -6.28 -25.95 16.82
N ILE A 8 -5.08 -25.49 16.45
CA ILE A 8 -4.32 -24.55 17.27
C ILE A 8 -4.99 -23.21 17.05
N VAL A 9 -5.85 -22.81 18.00
CA VAL A 9 -6.21 -21.41 18.17
C VAL A 9 -4.93 -20.71 18.61
N VAL A 10 -4.26 -20.03 17.69
CA VAL A 10 -3.00 -19.36 17.98
C VAL A 10 -3.28 -17.97 18.55
N PRO A 11 -2.97 -17.69 19.82
CA PRO A 11 -2.90 -16.32 20.30
C PRO A 11 -1.67 -15.63 19.69
N TYR A 12 -1.73 -14.31 19.55
CA TYR A 12 -0.66 -13.48 19.03
C TYR A 12 0.69 -13.75 19.75
N GLY A 13 1.74 -14.02 18.98
CA GLY A 13 3.09 -14.30 19.48
C GLY A 13 3.78 -15.44 18.72
N PRO A 14 5.08 -15.70 18.99
CA PRO A 14 5.82 -16.77 18.33
C PRO A 14 5.17 -18.12 18.58
N VAL A 15 4.76 -18.77 17.49
CA VAL A 15 4.10 -20.07 17.51
C VAL A 15 5.16 -21.15 17.50
N GLN A 16 5.27 -21.88 18.60
CA GLN A 16 6.20 -23.01 18.70
C GLN A 16 5.52 -24.25 18.11
N VAL A 17 5.98 -24.68 16.94
CA VAL A 17 5.59 -25.99 16.38
C VAL A 17 6.71 -26.97 16.70
N THR A 18 6.38 -28.06 17.42
CA THR A 18 7.33 -29.14 17.73
C THR A 18 6.99 -30.35 16.87
N ASP A 19 7.68 -30.55 15.75
CA ASP A 19 7.49 -31.70 14.86
C ASP A 19 8.47 -32.87 15.14
N GLY A 20 9.24 -32.76 16.23
CA GLY A 20 10.27 -33.73 16.60
C GLY A 20 11.66 -33.43 16.02
N SER A 21 11.84 -32.36 15.24
CA SER A 21 13.15 -31.90 14.74
C SER A 21 13.78 -30.73 15.53
N GLY A 22 13.04 -30.17 16.48
CA GLY A 22 13.43 -28.98 17.25
C GLY A 22 12.29 -27.99 17.34
N ALA A 23 12.49 -26.91 18.11
CA ALA A 23 11.55 -25.82 18.22
C ALA A 23 11.64 -24.94 16.95
N LEU A 24 10.63 -24.98 16.08
CA LEU A 24 10.50 -24.01 15.00
C LEU A 24 9.89 -22.73 15.59
N THR A 25 10.66 -21.64 15.60
CA THR A 25 10.15 -20.32 15.96
C THR A 25 9.72 -19.61 14.68
N VAL A 26 8.42 -19.32 14.55
CA VAL A 26 7.90 -18.45 13.50
C VAL A 26 7.77 -17.05 14.09
N ASP A 27 8.68 -16.15 13.70
CA ASP A 27 8.55 -14.73 14.03
C ASP A 27 7.57 -14.08 13.04
N VAL A 28 6.47 -13.55 13.59
CA VAL A 28 5.51 -12.74 12.82
C VAL A 28 5.84 -11.28 13.12
N GLU A 29 6.34 -10.56 12.12
CA GLU A 29 6.59 -9.13 12.22
C GLU A 29 5.26 -8.37 12.29
N GLU A 30 5.00 -7.70 13.42
CA GLU A 30 3.85 -6.80 13.56
C GLU A 30 4.10 -5.51 12.77
N LYS A 31 3.06 -5.03 12.07
CA LYS A 31 3.13 -3.84 11.24
C LYS A 31 2.01 -2.88 11.61
N THR A 32 2.37 -1.67 12.02
CA THR A 32 1.39 -0.61 12.22
C THR A 32 0.94 -0.06 10.87
N LEU A 33 -0.33 -0.31 10.52
CA LEU A 33 -0.92 0.26 9.31
C LEU A 33 -1.25 1.74 9.51
N LEU A 34 -0.87 2.52 8.51
CA LEU A 34 -1.09 3.94 8.38
C LEU A 34 -1.99 4.21 7.17
N PHE A 35 -2.65 5.35 7.19
CA PHE A 35 -3.62 5.76 6.17
C PHE A 35 -3.30 7.16 5.69
N ALA A 36 -3.16 7.34 4.39
CA ALA A 36 -3.09 8.64 3.75
C ALA A 36 -4.34 8.82 2.88
N THR A 37 -5.23 9.70 3.31
CA THR A 37 -6.50 10.02 2.63
C THR A 37 -6.57 11.51 2.35
N GLY A 38 -7.16 11.87 1.21
CA GLY A 38 -7.34 13.27 0.85
C GLY A 38 -7.72 13.47 -0.61
N THR A 39 -7.56 14.70 -1.08
CA THR A 39 -7.84 15.08 -2.47
C THR A 39 -6.61 15.73 -3.08
N ALA A 40 -6.14 15.20 -4.21
CA ALA A 40 -5.17 15.86 -5.08
C ALA A 40 -5.93 16.69 -6.12
N SER A 41 -5.47 17.90 -6.41
CA SER A 41 -6.20 18.81 -7.34
C SER A 41 -5.31 19.67 -8.23
N VAL A 42 -3.99 19.54 -8.12
CA VAL A 42 -3.02 20.31 -8.89
C VAL A 42 -2.54 19.45 -10.05
N SER A 43 -2.41 20.02 -11.25
CA SER A 43 -1.75 19.34 -12.37
C SER A 43 -0.28 19.06 -12.06
N GLY A 44 0.25 17.98 -12.61
CA GLY A 44 1.58 17.51 -12.27
C GLY A 44 1.58 16.69 -10.98
N ASP A 45 2.73 16.63 -10.31
CA ASP A 45 2.98 15.71 -9.19
C ASP A 45 2.41 16.27 -7.88
N ASN A 46 1.52 15.51 -7.24
CA ASN A 46 0.99 15.77 -5.90
C ASN A 46 1.61 14.75 -4.93
N THR A 47 2.26 15.20 -3.86
CA THR A 47 2.78 14.30 -2.82
C THR A 47 1.64 13.75 -1.98
N LEU A 48 1.45 12.43 -2.01
CA LEU A 48 0.47 11.74 -1.16
C LEU A 48 1.08 11.35 0.18
N ILE A 49 2.30 10.82 0.15
CA ILE A 49 3.09 10.45 1.32
C ILE A 49 4.49 11.02 1.10
N ALA A 50 4.95 11.84 2.06
CA ALA A 50 6.31 12.39 2.04
C ALA A 50 7.34 11.26 2.15
N ALA A 51 8.56 11.51 1.66
CA ALA A 51 9.67 10.59 1.87
C ALA A 51 9.90 10.38 3.38
N PRO A 52 10.07 9.12 3.85
CA PRO A 52 10.09 8.84 5.29
C PRO A 52 11.41 9.22 5.98
N GLY A 53 12.45 9.62 5.23
CA GLY A 53 13.80 9.79 5.74
C GLY A 53 14.70 8.60 5.40
N SER A 54 16.00 8.74 5.70
CA SER A 54 17.00 7.70 5.42
C SER A 54 16.81 6.47 6.30
N GLY A 55 17.13 5.29 5.77
CA GLY A 55 16.97 4.00 6.45
C GLY A 55 15.52 3.53 6.54
N GLN A 56 14.59 4.21 5.86
CA GLN A 56 13.18 3.85 5.84
C GLN A 56 12.60 3.86 4.43
N GLU A 57 11.61 3.01 4.22
CA GLU A 57 10.78 3.01 3.02
C GLU A 57 9.29 2.99 3.38
N VAL A 58 8.48 3.51 2.46
CA VAL A 58 7.02 3.33 2.47
C VAL A 58 6.70 2.00 1.78
N VAL A 59 5.87 1.19 2.42
CA VAL A 59 5.35 -0.05 1.83
C VAL A 59 3.84 0.05 1.70
N ILE A 60 3.33 -0.01 0.46
CA ILE A 60 1.93 0.16 0.14
C ILE A 60 1.23 -1.19 0.12
N VAL A 61 0.11 -1.27 0.85
CA VAL A 61 -0.76 -2.45 0.95
C VAL A 61 -1.98 -2.30 0.04
N ALA A 62 -2.55 -1.09 -0.02
CA ALA A 62 -3.67 -0.77 -0.90
C ALA A 62 -3.58 0.68 -1.36
N ALA A 63 -4.02 0.94 -2.59
CA ALA A 63 -4.12 2.28 -3.14
C ALA A 63 -5.38 2.40 -3.99
N GLU A 64 -6.23 3.36 -3.65
CA GLU A 64 -7.48 3.66 -4.33
C GLU A 64 -7.50 5.13 -4.72
N VAL A 65 -8.07 5.41 -5.88
CA VAL A 65 -8.30 6.77 -6.36
C VAL A 65 -9.69 6.88 -6.97
N GLN A 66 -10.28 8.07 -6.90
CA GLN A 66 -11.57 8.37 -7.50
C GLN A 66 -11.58 9.78 -8.09
N ASN A 67 -12.12 9.93 -9.29
CA ASN A 67 -12.38 11.25 -9.84
C ASN A 67 -13.60 11.88 -9.16
N GLU A 68 -13.40 13.00 -8.48
CA GLU A 68 -14.46 13.76 -7.82
C GLU A 68 -14.96 14.92 -8.71
N SER A 69 -14.30 15.12 -9.86
CA SER A 69 -14.59 16.13 -10.87
C SER A 69 -15.39 15.57 -12.05
N ALA A 70 -15.98 16.46 -12.84
CA ALA A 70 -16.74 16.09 -14.04
C ALA A 70 -15.86 15.90 -15.30
N VAL A 71 -14.55 16.10 -15.19
CA VAL A 71 -13.61 16.09 -16.31
C VAL A 71 -12.78 14.81 -16.31
N GLU A 72 -12.64 14.18 -17.48
CA GLU A 72 -11.76 13.02 -17.65
C GLU A 72 -10.34 13.34 -17.18
N THR A 73 -9.80 12.49 -16.31
CA THR A 73 -8.48 12.70 -15.72
C THR A 73 -7.63 11.45 -15.85
N LEU A 74 -6.44 11.61 -16.43
CA LEU A 74 -5.41 10.59 -16.38
C LEU A 74 -4.66 10.72 -15.04
N ILE A 75 -4.73 9.66 -14.27
CA ILE A 75 -4.12 9.53 -12.94
C ILE A 75 -2.92 8.60 -13.07
N ILE A 76 -1.76 9.03 -12.56
CA ILE A 76 -0.52 8.24 -12.58
C ILE A 76 0.04 8.16 -11.17
N LEU A 77 0.17 6.98 -10.60
CA LEU A 77 0.86 6.76 -9.33
C LEU A 77 2.34 6.51 -9.59
N LYS A 78 3.22 7.23 -8.89
CA LYS A 78 4.68 7.16 -9.06
C LYS A 78 5.40 6.94 -7.75
N PHE A 79 6.52 6.23 -7.83
CA PHE A 79 7.53 6.15 -6.77
C PHE A 79 8.71 7.00 -7.23
N GLY A 80 8.81 8.22 -6.68
CA GLY A 80 9.72 9.24 -7.20
C GLY A 80 9.43 9.52 -8.68
N ALA A 81 10.40 9.27 -9.56
CA ALA A 81 10.24 9.45 -11.01
C ALA A 81 9.58 8.25 -11.72
N THR A 82 9.48 7.08 -11.08
CA THR A 82 9.05 5.84 -11.73
C THR A 82 7.54 5.70 -11.70
N THR A 83 6.91 5.57 -12.87
CA THR A 83 5.47 5.24 -12.97
C THR A 83 5.20 3.80 -12.56
N LYS A 84 4.20 3.59 -11.71
CA LYS A 84 3.82 2.27 -11.21
C LYS A 84 2.41 1.86 -11.59
N TRP A 85 1.50 2.82 -11.62
CA TRP A 85 0.12 2.57 -11.99
C TRP A 85 -0.45 3.74 -12.76
N ARG A 86 -1.34 3.45 -13.71
CA ARG A 86 -2.04 4.44 -14.52
C ARG A 86 -3.51 4.06 -14.59
N PHE A 87 -4.37 5.05 -14.43
CA PHE A 87 -5.81 4.89 -14.50
C PHE A 87 -6.42 6.10 -15.20
N LEU A 88 -7.32 5.85 -16.16
CA LEU A 88 -8.08 6.90 -16.82
C LEU A 88 -9.47 6.95 -16.19
N ALA A 89 -9.72 7.97 -15.37
CA ALA A 89 -11.00 8.18 -14.73
C ALA A 89 -11.87 9.08 -15.61
N LYS A 90 -12.75 8.48 -16.42
CA LYS A 90 -13.51 9.15 -17.48
C LYS A 90 -14.48 10.22 -16.98
N ASP A 91 -15.13 9.95 -15.87
CA ASP A 91 -16.25 10.74 -15.35
C ASP A 91 -16.24 10.81 -13.82
N LYS A 92 -17.13 11.65 -13.27
CA LYS A 92 -17.27 11.80 -11.83
C LYS A 92 -17.72 10.49 -11.20
N GLY A 93 -17.01 10.06 -10.16
CA GLY A 93 -17.24 8.80 -9.48
C GLY A 93 -16.46 7.63 -10.09
N ALA A 94 -15.80 7.79 -11.25
CA ALA A 94 -14.90 6.77 -11.77
C ALA A 94 -13.71 6.58 -10.81
N GLY A 95 -13.63 5.40 -10.22
CA GLY A 95 -12.58 5.01 -9.30
C GLY A 95 -11.82 3.79 -9.79
N GLY A 96 -10.58 3.68 -9.33
CA GLY A 96 -9.71 2.55 -9.60
C GLY A 96 -8.94 2.17 -8.35
N GLN A 97 -8.74 0.87 -8.18
CA GLN A 97 -7.82 0.32 -7.20
C GLN A 97 -6.55 -0.14 -7.93
N ALA A 98 -5.39 0.19 -7.37
CA ALA A 98 -4.13 -0.32 -7.87
C ALA A 98 -4.10 -1.86 -7.75
N PRO A 99 -3.55 -2.59 -8.72
CA PRO A 99 -3.58 -4.06 -8.76
C PRO A 99 -2.53 -4.67 -7.81
N ILE A 100 -2.58 -4.32 -6.53
CA ILE A 100 -1.79 -4.93 -5.47
C ILE A 100 -2.51 -6.24 -5.12
N GLN A 101 -1.94 -7.36 -5.56
CA GLN A 101 -2.50 -8.68 -5.29
C GLN A 101 -2.51 -8.96 -3.79
N GLN A 102 -3.53 -9.68 -3.32
CA GLN A 102 -3.61 -10.07 -1.91
C GLN A 102 -2.35 -10.85 -1.49
N GLY A 103 -1.75 -10.46 -0.37
CA GLY A 103 -0.49 -11.03 0.12
C GLY A 103 0.77 -10.43 -0.50
N PHE A 104 0.64 -9.55 -1.49
CA PHE A 104 1.74 -8.77 -2.05
C PHE A 104 1.66 -7.32 -1.60
N VAL A 105 2.79 -6.64 -1.64
CA VAL A 105 2.93 -5.22 -1.30
C VAL A 105 3.81 -4.53 -2.33
N TRP A 106 3.69 -3.21 -2.43
CA TRP A 106 4.60 -2.41 -3.23
C TRP A 106 5.60 -1.69 -2.34
N HIS A 107 6.88 -1.97 -2.59
CA HIS A 107 8.00 -1.26 -1.99
C HIS A 107 8.28 0.02 -2.79
N VAL A 108 8.15 1.17 -2.14
CA VAL A 108 8.38 2.48 -2.78
C VAL A 108 9.88 2.73 -2.98
N GLY A 109 10.72 2.15 -2.12
CA GLY A 109 12.17 2.34 -2.07
C GLY A 109 12.59 3.33 -0.99
N GLU A 110 13.89 3.31 -0.66
CA GLU A 110 14.47 4.12 0.41
C GLU A 110 14.27 5.61 0.19
N ASN A 111 13.69 6.30 1.17
CA ASN A 111 13.57 7.76 1.16
C ASN A 111 12.92 8.32 -0.13
N ILE A 112 12.01 7.56 -0.74
CA ILE A 112 11.28 7.96 -1.95
C ILE A 112 9.84 8.35 -1.58
N PRO A 113 9.32 9.49 -2.07
CA PRO A 113 7.93 9.86 -1.85
C PRO A 113 6.98 9.08 -2.76
N LEU A 114 5.74 8.89 -2.29
CA LEU A 114 4.62 8.44 -3.11
C LEU A 114 3.92 9.66 -3.70
N THR A 115 3.82 9.72 -5.02
CA THR A 115 3.20 10.86 -5.72
C THR A 115 2.09 10.42 -6.67
N LEU A 116 1.09 11.30 -6.82
CA LEU A 116 0.01 11.18 -7.80
C LEU A 116 0.13 12.30 -8.82
N THR A 117 0.40 11.93 -10.07
CA THR A 117 0.47 12.89 -11.18
C THR A 117 -0.87 12.99 -11.87
N LEU A 118 -1.35 14.22 -12.04
CA LEU A 118 -2.59 14.54 -12.75
C LEU A 118 -2.29 15.27 -14.05
N ASN A 119 -3.03 14.95 -15.12
CA ASN A 119 -2.91 15.64 -16.42
C ASN A 119 -3.64 17.00 -16.48
N GLY A 120 -4.32 17.40 -15.40
CA GLY A 120 -5.07 18.64 -15.30
C GLY A 120 -5.39 18.97 -13.84
N ASN A 121 -5.96 20.16 -13.62
CA ASN A 121 -6.37 20.61 -12.29
C ASN A 121 -7.77 20.06 -11.94
N ASN A 122 -7.85 18.74 -11.75
CA ASN A 122 -9.07 18.04 -11.39
C ASN A 122 -8.94 17.42 -10.00
N GLN A 123 -10.03 17.41 -9.23
CA GLN A 123 -10.10 16.81 -7.90
C GLN A 123 -10.14 15.29 -8.00
N ILE A 124 -9.10 14.65 -7.47
CA ILE A 124 -8.99 13.20 -7.33
C ILE A 124 -8.88 12.86 -5.84
N GLY A 125 -9.91 12.19 -5.32
CA GLY A 125 -9.87 11.59 -4.00
C GLY A 125 -8.91 10.39 -4.01
N TYR A 126 -8.19 10.18 -2.92
CA TYR A 126 -7.30 9.03 -2.75
C TYR A 126 -7.40 8.44 -1.35
N ASN A 127 -7.14 7.13 -1.26
CA ASN A 127 -7.02 6.38 -0.02
C ASN A 127 -5.87 5.39 -0.16
N ILE A 128 -4.79 5.60 0.60
CA ILE A 128 -3.60 4.75 0.62
C ILE A 128 -3.47 4.09 1.99
N ILE A 129 -3.36 2.76 2.00
CA ILE A 129 -3.03 1.98 3.19
C ILE A 129 -1.58 1.54 3.07
N TYR A 130 -0.76 1.86 4.08
CA TYR A 130 0.68 1.62 4.03
C TYR A 130 1.26 1.33 5.42
N TYR A 131 2.53 0.96 5.49
CA TYR A 131 3.32 0.99 6.72
C TYR A 131 4.73 1.47 6.40
N LEU A 132 5.47 1.88 7.44
CA LEU A 132 6.90 2.21 7.31
C LEU A 132 7.73 0.98 7.66
N LYS A 133 8.77 0.75 6.86
CA LYS A 133 9.71 -0.35 7.07
C LYS A 133 11.12 0.20 7.18
N THR A 134 11.87 -0.28 8.17
CA THR A 134 13.31 -0.09 8.26
C THR A 134 14.03 -1.02 7.28
N ILE A 135 15.03 -0.51 6.58
CA ILE A 135 15.78 -1.20 5.51
C ILE A 135 17.25 -1.35 5.86
#